data_AF-A0A139DKM0-F1
#
_entry.id   AF-A0A139DKM0-F1
#
_cell.length_a   1.000
_cell.length_b   1.000
_cell.length_c   1.000
_cell.angle_alpha   90.00
_cell.angle_beta   90.00
_cell.angle_gamma   90.00
#
_symmetry.space_group_name_H-M   'P 1'
#
loop_
_entity.id
_entity.type
_entity.pdbx_description
1 polymer ?
#
loop_
_entity_poly.entity_id
_entity_poly.type
_entity_poly.pdbx_seq_one_letter_code
_entity_poly.pdbx_strand_id
1 'polypeptide(L)'
;MKEWRIRHGGRIRFSLLCCLFGLLTGCTTLPALDGRSVSSALGDEEARATPLGRAIAPRVEEHPGKSGIYPLQNPLDAFAARALLAQVAERTLDVQYYIWQGDTTGTLLLVSRLVNSLTY
;
A
#
# COMPACT_ATOMS: atom_id res chain seq x y z
N MET A 1 -6.48 -20.64 -70.39
CA MET A 1 -7.08 -20.53 -69.05
C MET A 1 -6.26 -19.52 -68.26
N LYS A 2 -6.88 -18.45 -67.74
CA LYS A 2 -6.20 -17.31 -67.12
C LYS A 2 -6.03 -17.57 -65.62
N GLU A 3 -4.81 -17.61 -65.14
CA GLU A 3 -4.52 -17.80 -63.72
C GLU A 3 -4.70 -16.49 -62.94
N TRP A 4 -5.58 -16.52 -61.94
CA TRP A 4 -5.91 -15.39 -61.08
C TRP A 4 -5.05 -15.48 -59.80
N ARG A 5 -3.99 -14.68 -59.73
CA ARG A 5 -3.09 -14.63 -58.57
C ARG A 5 -3.65 -13.66 -57.51
N ILE A 6 -4.26 -14.22 -56.46
CA ILE A 6 -4.78 -13.45 -55.31
C ILE A 6 -3.65 -12.77 -54.54
N ARG A 7 -3.78 -11.45 -54.39
CA ARG A 7 -2.83 -10.60 -53.65
C ARG A 7 -3.06 -10.73 -52.14
N HIS A 8 -2.56 -11.81 -51.53
CA HIS A 8 -2.69 -12.12 -50.09
C HIS A 8 -1.96 -11.13 -49.14
N GLY A 9 -1.00 -10.34 -49.63
CA GLY A 9 -0.12 -9.52 -48.80
C GLY A 9 -0.78 -8.32 -48.08
N GLY A 10 -1.91 -7.81 -48.59
CA GLY A 10 -2.64 -6.70 -47.95
C GLY A 10 -3.44 -7.13 -46.72
N ARG A 11 -4.01 -8.35 -46.77
CA ARG A 11 -4.84 -8.91 -45.70
C ARG A 11 -3.99 -9.29 -44.47
N ILE A 12 -2.78 -9.79 -44.69
CA ILE A 12 -1.83 -10.16 -43.62
C ILE A 12 -1.30 -8.91 -42.90
N ARG A 13 -0.94 -7.87 -43.65
CA ARG A 13 -0.49 -6.58 -43.07
C ARG A 13 -1.57 -5.91 -42.23
N PHE A 14 -2.82 -5.94 -42.70
CA PHE A 14 -3.95 -5.42 -41.95
C PHE A 14 -4.19 -6.21 -40.65
N SER A 15 -4.15 -7.54 -40.73
CA SER A 15 -4.30 -8.42 -39.56
C SER A 15 -3.21 -8.19 -38.50
N LEU A 16 -1.95 -8.01 -38.93
CA LEU A 16 -0.83 -7.71 -38.03
C LEU A 16 -0.98 -6.33 -37.37
N LEU A 17 -1.47 -5.34 -38.11
CA LEU A 17 -1.72 -4.00 -37.57
C LEU A 17 -2.82 -4.01 -36.49
N CYS A 18 -3.91 -4.75 -36.72
CA CYS A 18 -4.99 -4.92 -35.74
C CYS A 18 -4.52 -5.65 -34.48
N CYS A 19 -3.71 -6.71 -34.60
CA CYS A 19 -3.15 -7.40 -33.44
C CYS A 19 -2.22 -6.49 -32.62
N LEU A 20 -1.37 -5.68 -33.28
CA LEU A 20 -0.49 -4.73 -32.60
C LEU A 20 -1.28 -3.67 -31.83
N PHE A 21 -2.38 -3.17 -32.41
CA PHE A 21 -3.26 -2.20 -31.74
C PHE A 21 -3.97 -2.80 -30.53
N GLY A 22 -4.39 -4.07 -30.61
CA GLY A 22 -5.02 -4.78 -29.49
C GLY A 22 -4.07 -5.09 -28.32
N LEU A 23 -2.77 -5.26 -28.57
CA LEU A 23 -1.77 -5.48 -27.52
C LEU A 23 -1.47 -4.22 -26.69
N LEU A 24 -1.75 -3.03 -27.23
CA LEU A 24 -1.46 -1.75 -26.57
C LEU A 24 -2.57 -1.27 -25.62
N THR A 25 -3.76 -1.88 -25.64
CA THR A 25 -4.91 -1.43 -24.84
C THR A 25 -5.10 -2.17 -23.51
N GLY A 26 -4.21 -3.11 -23.17
CA GLY A 26 -4.35 -3.96 -21.97
C GLY A 26 -4.04 -3.30 -20.61
N CYS A 27 -3.40 -2.13 -20.59
CA CYS A 27 -2.88 -1.54 -19.34
C CYS A 27 -3.69 -0.36 -18.77
N THR A 28 -4.87 -0.03 -19.32
CA THR A 28 -5.50 1.27 -19.04
C THR A 28 -6.70 1.25 -18.10
N THR A 29 -7.23 0.07 -17.73
CA THR A 29 -8.47 0.01 -16.93
C THR A 29 -8.18 -0.34 -15.47
N LEU A 30 -7.74 0.66 -14.71
CA LEU A 30 -7.85 0.62 -13.25
C LEU A 30 -9.29 0.99 -12.85
N PRO A 31 -9.90 0.35 -11.83
CA PRO A 31 -11.22 0.78 -11.34
C PRO A 31 -11.21 2.27 -10.98
N ALA A 32 -12.30 2.97 -11.31
CA ALA A 32 -12.43 4.38 -10.99
C ALA A 32 -12.29 4.57 -9.47
N LEU A 33 -11.46 5.53 -9.05
CA LEU A 33 -11.27 5.90 -7.65
C LEU A 33 -12.31 6.92 -7.16
N ASP A 34 -13.37 7.14 -7.95
CA ASP A 34 -14.41 8.14 -7.71
C ASP A 34 -15.04 7.95 -6.33
N GLY A 35 -15.13 9.05 -5.57
CA GLY A 35 -15.73 9.07 -4.23
C GLY A 35 -14.81 8.66 -3.08
N ARG A 36 -13.52 8.37 -3.31
CA ARG A 36 -12.56 8.18 -2.20
C ARG A 36 -12.19 9.53 -1.56
N SER A 37 -12.17 9.56 -0.23
CA SER A 37 -11.57 10.66 0.52
C SER A 37 -10.04 10.64 0.34
N VAL A 38 -9.47 11.77 -0.05
CA VAL A 38 -8.01 11.96 -0.06
C VAL A 38 -7.53 11.97 1.39
N SER A 39 -6.61 11.07 1.74
CA SER A 39 -5.89 11.09 3.01
C SER A 39 -4.45 11.48 2.77
N SER A 40 -3.88 12.28 3.67
CA SER A 40 -2.47 12.64 3.70
C SER A 40 -1.84 12.18 5.00
N ALA A 41 -0.56 11.82 4.95
CA ALA A 41 0.21 11.54 6.15
C ALA A 41 0.28 12.77 7.05
N LEU A 42 0.49 12.53 8.35
CA LEU A 42 0.76 13.58 9.33
C LEU A 42 2.05 14.33 8.96
N GLY A 43 2.05 15.65 9.06
CA GLY A 43 3.23 16.46 8.78
C GLY A 43 4.38 16.18 9.76
N ASP A 44 5.64 16.34 9.32
CA ASP A 44 6.82 15.99 10.10
C ASP A 44 6.89 16.69 11.47
N GLU A 45 6.55 17.97 11.53
CA GLU A 45 6.54 18.74 12.78
C GLU A 45 5.49 18.20 13.76
N GLU A 46 4.26 17.97 13.29
CA GLU A 46 3.19 17.38 14.09
C GLU A 46 3.55 15.96 14.54
N ALA A 47 4.15 15.15 13.66
CA ALA A 47 4.58 13.80 13.99
C ALA A 47 5.64 13.79 15.10
N ARG A 48 6.64 14.68 15.03
CA ARG A 48 7.68 14.84 16.06
C ARG A 48 7.12 15.35 17.39
N ALA A 49 6.05 16.14 17.35
CA ALA A 49 5.38 16.65 18.55
C ALA A 49 4.56 15.57 19.30
N THR A 50 4.28 14.41 18.68
CA THR A 50 3.58 13.30 19.36
C THR A 50 4.46 12.61 20.41
N PRO A 51 3.87 11.91 21.40
CA PRO A 51 4.63 11.08 22.34
C PRO A 51 5.54 10.05 21.65
N LEU A 52 5.05 9.39 20.59
CA LEU A 52 5.84 8.47 19.77
C LEU A 52 7.01 9.17 19.08
N GLY A 53 6.76 10.35 18.49
CA GLY A 53 7.78 11.17 17.84
C GLY A 53 8.89 11.58 18.81
N ARG A 54 8.52 12.04 20.01
CA ARG A 54 9.49 12.36 21.08
C ARG A 54 10.25 11.14 21.57
N ALA A 55 9.60 9.98 21.69
CA ALA A 55 10.24 8.76 22.18
C ALA A 55 11.32 8.22 21.23
N ILE A 56 11.13 8.38 19.91
CA ILE A 56 12.09 7.89 18.91
C ILE A 56 13.18 8.91 18.56
N ALA A 57 13.00 10.20 18.86
CA ALA A 57 13.90 11.28 18.47
C ALA A 57 15.39 11.01 18.79
N PRO A 58 15.78 10.52 19.99
CA PRO A 58 17.19 10.24 20.29
C PRO A 58 17.80 9.22 19.33
N ARG A 59 17.05 8.17 18.96
CA ARG A 59 17.53 7.16 18.01
C ARG A 59 17.66 7.70 16.60
N VAL A 60 16.79 8.64 16.20
CA VAL A 60 16.90 9.29 14.89
C VAL A 60 18.15 10.16 14.84
N GLU A 61 18.43 10.91 15.90
CA GLU A 61 19.63 11.75 16.03
C GLU A 61 20.93 10.93 16.01
N GLU A 62 20.93 9.75 16.64
CA GLU A 62 22.06 8.80 16.62
C GLU A 62 22.34 8.20 15.22
N HIS A 63 21.36 8.22 14.31
CA HIS A 63 21.44 7.52 13.01
C HIS A 63 21.11 8.45 11.82
N PRO A 64 21.87 9.54 11.61
CA PRO A 64 21.60 10.47 10.52
C PRO A 64 21.73 9.79 9.16
N GLY A 65 20.82 10.13 8.23
CA GLY A 65 20.80 9.61 6.87
C GLY A 65 20.36 8.14 6.73
N LYS A 66 19.85 7.52 7.80
CA LYS A 66 19.22 6.18 7.73
C LYS A 66 17.71 6.29 7.52
N SER A 67 17.12 5.26 6.92
CA SER A 67 15.69 5.21 6.58
C SER A 67 14.76 5.00 7.79
N GLY A 68 15.29 4.73 8.98
CA GLY A 68 14.50 4.41 10.17
C GLY A 68 13.81 3.03 10.15
N ILE A 69 14.11 2.17 9.15
CA ILE A 69 13.54 0.83 9.05
C ILE A 69 14.28 -0.13 9.98
N TYR A 70 13.54 -0.83 10.83
CA TYR A 70 14.05 -1.86 11.73
C TYR A 70 13.38 -3.22 11.46
N PRO A 71 14.11 -4.24 10.99
CA PRO A 71 13.53 -5.54 10.67
C PRO A 71 13.25 -6.37 11.94
N LEU A 72 12.03 -6.87 12.08
CA LEU A 72 11.62 -7.80 13.14
C LEU A 72 11.45 -9.19 12.55
N GLN A 73 12.41 -10.09 12.81
CA GLN A 73 12.43 -11.45 12.26
C GLN A 73 11.45 -12.39 12.98
N ASN A 74 11.27 -12.20 14.28
CA ASN A 74 10.34 -13.00 15.06
C ASN A 74 8.90 -12.50 14.81
N PRO A 75 7.99 -13.37 14.35
CA PRO A 75 6.62 -12.97 14.05
C PRO A 75 5.85 -12.50 15.28
N LEU A 76 6.13 -13.05 16.47
CA LEU A 76 5.47 -12.64 17.72
C LEU A 76 5.91 -11.23 18.12
N ASP A 77 7.20 -10.93 18.04
CA ASP A 77 7.74 -9.60 18.34
C ASP A 77 7.20 -8.58 17.33
N ALA A 78 7.11 -8.97 16.05
CA ALA A 78 6.53 -8.13 15.01
C ALA A 78 5.04 -7.84 15.26
N PHE A 79 4.27 -8.82 15.75
CA PHE A 79 2.87 -8.59 16.12
C PHE A 79 2.75 -7.70 17.35
N ALA A 80 3.51 -7.99 18.42
CA ALA A 80 3.52 -7.21 19.65
C ALA A 80 3.89 -5.75 19.39
N ALA A 81 4.93 -5.50 18.58
CA ALA A 81 5.31 -4.15 18.18
C ALA A 81 4.16 -3.41 17.48
N ARG A 82 3.45 -4.06 16.54
CA ARG A 82 2.30 -3.44 15.85
C ARG A 82 1.15 -3.15 16.80
N ALA A 83 0.81 -4.08 17.69
CA ALA A 83 -0.27 -3.90 18.66
C ALA A 83 0.04 -2.76 19.65
N LEU A 84 1.27 -2.69 20.16
CA LEU A 84 1.70 -1.61 21.06
C LEU A 84 1.72 -0.26 20.35
N LEU A 85 2.26 -0.19 19.12
CA LEU A 85 2.26 1.04 18.32
C LEU A 85 0.83 1.52 18.01
N ALA A 86 -0.07 0.60 17.66
CA ALA A 86 -1.48 0.91 17.44
C ALA A 86 -2.17 1.41 18.71
N GLN A 87 -1.84 0.86 19.88
CA GLN A 87 -2.39 1.28 21.16
C GLN A 87 -1.97 2.70 21.56
N VAL A 88 -0.73 3.10 21.27
CA VAL A 88 -0.19 4.41 21.67
C VAL A 88 -0.27 5.47 20.56
N ALA A 89 -0.84 5.13 19.40
CA ALA A 89 -1.05 6.07 18.30
C ALA A 89 -2.11 7.14 18.66
N GLU A 90 -1.65 8.38 18.78
CA GLU A 90 -2.49 9.51 19.24
C GLU A 90 -3.20 10.23 18.08
N ARG A 91 -2.51 10.42 16.95
CA ARG A 91 -2.96 11.29 15.85
C ARG A 91 -3.52 10.50 14.67
N THR A 92 -2.72 9.62 14.09
CA THR A 92 -3.09 8.77 12.96
C THR A 92 -2.57 7.34 13.18
N LEU A 93 -3.25 6.36 12.61
CA LEU A 93 -2.80 4.97 12.56
C LEU A 93 -2.93 4.50 11.10
N ASP A 94 -1.82 4.55 10.38
CA ASP A 94 -1.73 4.17 8.98
C ASP A 94 -1.17 2.75 8.87
N VAL A 95 -1.98 1.82 8.35
CA VAL A 95 -1.66 0.40 8.37
C VAL A 95 -1.70 -0.18 6.96
N GLN A 96 -0.58 -0.78 6.52
CA GLN A 96 -0.48 -1.43 5.21
C GLN A 96 -0.47 -2.96 5.38
N TYR A 97 -1.55 -3.62 4.95
CA TYR A 97 -1.69 -5.08 4.97
C TYR A 97 -2.08 -5.61 3.60
N TYR A 98 -1.45 -6.72 3.20
CA TYR A 98 -1.86 -7.46 2.00
C TYR A 98 -3.17 -8.23 2.23
N ILE A 99 -3.35 -8.78 3.44
CA ILE A 99 -4.54 -9.52 3.84
C ILE A 99 -4.93 -9.06 5.25
N TRP A 100 -6.12 -8.50 5.38
CA TRP A 100 -6.78 -8.25 6.66
C TRP A 100 -7.95 -9.23 6.80
N GLN A 101 -7.94 -10.05 7.85
CA GLN A 101 -8.97 -11.06 8.09
C GLN A 101 -9.65 -10.80 9.43
N GLY A 102 -10.92 -11.20 9.54
CA GLY A 102 -11.66 -11.24 10.81
C GLY A 102 -11.22 -12.40 11.70
N ASP A 103 -9.92 -12.69 11.76
CA ASP A 103 -9.35 -13.71 12.64
C ASP A 103 -8.90 -13.09 13.98
N THR A 104 -8.37 -13.92 14.87
CA THR A 104 -7.90 -13.50 16.19
C THR A 104 -6.85 -12.39 16.08
N THR A 105 -5.92 -12.47 15.11
CA THR A 105 -4.82 -11.52 14.95
C THR A 105 -5.32 -10.18 14.44
N GLY A 106 -6.18 -10.17 13.43
CA GLY A 106 -6.80 -8.96 12.89
C GLY A 106 -7.71 -8.27 13.91
N THR A 107 -8.49 -9.06 14.66
CA THR A 107 -9.34 -8.55 15.74
C THR A 107 -8.51 -7.93 16.86
N LEU A 108 -7.47 -8.62 17.33
CA LEU A 108 -6.60 -8.09 18.39
C LEU A 108 -5.92 -6.78 17.96
N LEU A 109 -5.48 -6.67 16.70
CA LEU A 109 -4.89 -5.44 16.20
C LEU A 109 -5.92 -4.30 16.12
N LEU A 110 -7.14 -4.56 15.68
CA LEU A 110 -8.23 -3.55 15.67
C LEU A 110 -8.57 -3.06 17.08
N VAL A 111 -8.72 -4.02 18.00
CA VAL A 111 -9.14 -3.82 19.38
C VAL A 111 -8.06 -3.10 20.19
N SER A 112 -6.76 -3.25 19.83
CA SER A 112 -5.65 -2.56 20.50
C SER A 112 -5.82 -1.04 20.57
N ARG A 113 -6.48 -0.42 19.58
CA ARG A 113 -6.81 1.01 19.61
C ARG A 113 -8.17 1.31 20.26
N LEU A 114 -9.17 0.44 20.09
CA LEU A 114 -10.56 0.67 20.51
C LEU A 114 -10.80 0.41 22.01
N VAL A 115 -10.07 -0.51 22.64
CA VAL A 115 -10.28 -0.81 24.08
C VAL A 115 -9.98 0.40 24.95
N ASN A 116 -9.00 1.21 24.56
CA ASN A 116 -8.63 2.41 25.30
C ASN A 116 -9.59 3.60 25.07
N SER A 117 -10.48 3.57 24.06
CA SER A 117 -11.51 4.61 23.88
C SER A 117 -12.81 4.31 24.63
N LEU A 118 -12.94 3.12 25.26
CA LEU A 118 -14.08 2.74 26.09
C LEU A 118 -13.75 2.73 27.59
N THR A 119 -12.51 3.07 27.96
CA THR A 119 -12.03 3.16 29.35
C THR A 119 -11.71 4.59 29.81
N TYR A 120 -12.13 5.59 29.03
CA TYR A 120 -12.16 7.01 29.40
C TYR A 120 -13.51 7.63 29.05
#